data_AF-A0A1G9URP2-F1
#
_entry.id   AF-A0A1G9URP2-F1
#
_cell.length_a   1.000
_cell.length_b   1.000
_cell.length_c   1.000
_cell.angle_alpha   90.00
_cell.angle_beta   90.00
_cell.angle_gamma   90.00
#
_symmetry.space_group_name_H-M   'P 1'
#
loop_
_entity.id
_entity.type
_entity.pdbx_description
1 polymer ?
#
loop_
_entity_poly.entity_id
_entity_poly.type
_entity_poly.pdbx_seq_one_letter_code
_entity_poly.pdbx_strand_id
1 'polypeptide(L)'
;MGLVLEIVRILLPVVLVGGIAVFVVIRMKHKYKKGTLGKKKSKGAQNLLDSLIPLGMMIGCAVAILLSIFFPITLLSTICLGAGIGLLFGYFAYEIYSNKEENYS
;
A
#
# COMPACT_ATOMS: atom_id res chain seq x y z
N MET A 1 19.11 11.27 25.90
CA MET A 1 17.82 11.17 25.18
C MET A 1 16.90 10.34 26.07
N GLY A 2 15.70 10.83 26.42
CA GLY A 2 14.84 10.10 27.36
C GLY A 2 14.27 8.83 26.74
N LEU A 3 14.24 7.73 27.48
CA LEU A 3 13.70 6.41 27.08
C LEU A 3 12.37 6.50 26.30
N VAL A 4 11.48 7.41 26.73
CA VAL A 4 10.18 7.65 26.09
C VAL A 4 10.31 8.12 24.64
N LEU A 5 11.25 9.01 24.32
CA LEU A 5 11.45 9.52 22.96
C LEU A 5 11.97 8.45 22.01
N GLU A 6 12.81 7.54 22.49
CA GLU A 6 13.33 6.42 21.69
C GLU A 6 12.22 5.42 21.35
N ILE A 7 11.40 5.07 22.35
CA ILE A 7 10.24 4.19 22.16
C ILE A 7 9.27 4.79 21.14
N VAL A 8 8.95 6.09 21.26
CA VAL A 8 8.07 6.77 20.31
C VAL A 8 8.64 6.73 18.90
N ARG A 9 9.95 6.96 18.73
CA ARG A 9 10.61 6.96 17.41
C ARG A 9 10.53 5.60 16.70
N ILE A 10 10.61 4.51 17.47
CA ILE A 10 10.51 3.13 16.96
C ILE A 10 9.07 2.78 16.62
N LEU A 11 8.11 3.14 17.47
CA LEU A 11 6.70 2.78 17.30
C LEU A 11 5.99 3.63 16.24
N LEU A 12 6.39 4.89 16.05
CA LEU A 12 5.77 5.81 15.11
C LEU A 12 5.60 5.22 13.69
N PRO A 13 6.63 4.69 13.01
CA PRO A 13 6.47 4.11 11.68
C PRO A 13 5.53 2.90 11.68
N VAL A 14 5.53 2.08 12.74
CA VAL A 14 4.66 0.91 12.85
C VAL A 14 3.19 1.34 12.97
N VAL A 15 2.90 2.32 13.83
CA VAL A 15 1.55 2.86 14.01
C VAL A 15 1.02 3.50 12.73
N LEU A 16 1.87 4.25 12.02
CA LEU A 16 1.51 4.87 10.74
C LEU A 16 1.16 3.81 9.68
N VAL A 17 2.02 2.81 9.48
CA VAL A 17 1.78 1.73 8.51
C VAL A 17 0.56 0.90 8.91
N GLY A 18 0.36 0.65 10.21
CA GLY A 18 -0.83 -0.02 10.73
C GLY A 18 -2.11 0.75 10.40
N GLY A 19 -2.13 2.06 10.65
CA GLY A 19 -3.26 2.92 10.29
C GLY A 19 -3.57 2.92 8.80
N ILE A 20 -2.53 2.94 7.97
CA ILE A 20 -2.64 2.83 6.51
C ILE A 20 -3.26 1.49 6.09
N ALA A 21 -2.77 0.38 6.62
CA ALA A 21 -3.27 -0.95 6.29
C ALA A 21 -4.75 -1.10 6.70
N VAL A 22 -5.10 -0.66 7.92
CA VAL A 22 -6.50 -0.65 8.40
C VAL A 22 -7.38 0.21 7.49
N PHE A 23 -6.93 1.40 7.09
CA PHE A 23 -7.66 2.26 6.17
C PHE A 23 -7.95 1.56 4.84
N VAL A 24 -6.93 0.95 4.21
CA VAL A 24 -7.08 0.24 2.93
C VAL A 24 -8.07 -0.92 3.06
N VAL A 25 -7.94 -1.75 4.09
CA VAL A 25 -8.83 -2.91 4.31
C VAL A 25 -10.27 -2.46 4.52
N ILE A 26 -10.50 -1.45 5.37
CA ILE A 26 -11.86 -0.93 5.64
C ILE A 26 -12.46 -0.34 4.36
N ARG A 27 -11.68 0.46 3.61
CA ARG A 27 -12.15 1.07 2.36
C ARG A 27 -12.49 0.04 1.30
N MET A 28 -11.64 -0.97 1.11
CA MET A 28 -11.93 -2.09 0.21
C MET A 28 -13.18 -2.84 0.63
N LYS A 29 -13.31 -3.20 1.92
CA LYS A 29 -14.49 -3.90 2.45
C LYS A 29 -15.77 -3.09 2.25
N HIS A 30 -15.71 -1.78 2.47
CA HIS A 30 -16.85 -0.88 2.29
C HIS A 30 -17.30 -0.79 0.83
N LYS A 31 -16.35 -0.63 -0.09
CA LYS A 31 -16.62 -0.58 -1.54
C LYS A 31 -17.08 -1.93 -2.10
N TYR A 32 -16.54 -3.02 -1.58
CA TYR A 32 -16.99 -4.38 -1.92
C TYR A 32 -18.45 -4.59 -1.53
N LYS A 33 -18.84 -4.21 -0.30
CA LYS A 33 -20.23 -4.29 0.16
C LYS A 33 -21.19 -3.39 -0.63
N LYS A 34 -20.72 -2.24 -1.11
CA LYS A 34 -21.51 -1.31 -1.94
C LYS A 34 -21.59 -1.72 -3.41
N GLY A 35 -20.89 -2.77 -3.84
CA GLY A 35 -20.83 -3.18 -5.24
C GLY A 35 -20.08 -2.20 -6.16
N THR A 36 -19.39 -1.19 -5.59
CA THR A 36 -18.63 -0.19 -6.35
C THR A 36 -17.19 -0.61 -6.61
N LEU A 37 -16.78 -1.78 -6.11
CA LEU A 37 -15.47 -2.36 -6.39
C LEU A 37 -15.61 -3.20 -7.67
N GLY A 38 -15.25 -2.62 -8.81
CA GLY A 38 -15.34 -3.30 -10.11
C GLY A 38 -14.52 -4.59 -10.15
N LYS A 39 -15.10 -5.66 -10.68
CA LYS A 39 -14.40 -6.91 -10.97
C LYS A 39 -14.20 -7.02 -12.47
N LYS A 40 -13.02 -7.50 -12.88
CA LYS A 40 -12.75 -7.80 -14.29
C LYS A 40 -13.45 -9.11 -14.67
N LYS A 41 -13.89 -9.24 -15.93
CA LYS A 41 -14.60 -10.44 -16.39
C LYS A 41 -13.62 -11.61 -16.59
N SER A 42 -12.42 -11.31 -17.06
CA SER A 42 -11.39 -12.32 -17.25
C SER A 42 -10.63 -12.64 -15.96
N LYS A 43 -10.41 -13.92 -15.68
CA LYS A 43 -9.56 -14.39 -14.57
C LYS A 43 -8.15 -13.81 -14.65
N GLY A 44 -7.61 -13.65 -15.85
CA GLY A 44 -6.27 -13.07 -16.05
C GLY A 44 -6.23 -11.59 -15.66
N ALA A 45 -7.22 -10.82 -16.10
CA ALA A 45 -7.32 -9.40 -15.76
C ALA A 45 -7.60 -9.18 -14.28
N GLN A 46 -8.38 -10.06 -13.64
CA GLN A 46 -8.59 -10.04 -12.19
C GLN A 46 -7.30 -10.38 -11.43
N ASN A 47 -6.52 -11.36 -11.89
CA ASN A 47 -5.25 -11.71 -11.24
C ASN A 47 -4.22 -10.58 -11.34
N LEU A 48 -4.16 -9.89 -12.49
CA LEU A 48 -3.35 -8.68 -12.65
C LEU A 48 -3.83 -7.59 -11.69
N LEU A 49 -5.14 -7.34 -11.63
CA LEU A 49 -5.74 -6.36 -10.74
C LEU A 49 -5.40 -6.65 -9.27
N ASP A 50 -5.61 -7.88 -8.80
CA ASP A 50 -5.34 -8.30 -7.42
C ASP A 50 -3.83 -8.22 -7.08
N SER A 51 -2.97 -8.33 -8.09
CA SER A 51 -1.51 -8.17 -7.93
C SER A 51 -1.05 -6.71 -7.78
N LEU A 52 -1.87 -5.71 -8.13
CA LEU A 52 -1.47 -4.29 -8.02
C LEU A 52 -1.15 -3.87 -6.58
N ILE A 53 -1.82 -4.46 -5.58
CA ILE A 53 -1.58 -4.13 -4.16
C ILE A 53 -0.19 -4.65 -3.72
N PRO A 54 0.13 -5.95 -3.84
CA PRO A 54 1.48 -6.45 -3.56
C PRO A 54 2.57 -5.77 -4.39
N LEU A 55 2.30 -5.49 -5.66
CA LEU A 55 3.27 -4.86 -6.56
C LEU A 55 3.54 -3.40 -6.16
N GLY A 56 2.51 -2.66 -5.74
CA GLY A 56 2.66 -1.33 -5.14
C GLY A 56 3.53 -1.36 -3.88
N MET A 57 3.34 -2.35 -3.00
CA MET A 57 4.21 -2.54 -1.83
C MET A 57 5.67 -2.82 -2.21
N MET A 58 5.91 -3.69 -3.18
CA MET A 58 7.27 -4.01 -3.65
C MET A 58 7.97 -2.78 -4.23
N ILE A 59 7.30 -2.02 -5.09
CA ILE A 59 7.85 -0.79 -5.67
C ILE A 59 8.10 0.24 -4.57
N GLY A 60 7.17 0.41 -3.63
CA GLY A 60 7.33 1.31 -2.49
C GLY A 60 8.55 0.96 -1.64
N CYS A 61 8.78 -0.32 -1.37
CA CYS A 61 9.99 -0.80 -0.70
C CYS A 61 11.26 -0.50 -1.51
N ALA A 62 11.26 -0.79 -2.82
CA ALA A 62 12.43 -0.57 -3.67
C ALA A 62 12.82 0.91 -3.71
N VAL A 63 11.84 1.80 -3.89
CA VAL A 63 12.05 3.26 -3.86
C VAL A 63 12.56 3.71 -2.49
N ALA A 64 12.00 3.18 -1.40
CA ALA A 64 12.43 3.52 -0.06
C ALA A 64 13.88 3.08 0.21
N ILE A 65 14.28 1.89 -0.26
CA ILE A 65 15.68 1.43 -0.17
C ILE A 65 16.61 2.38 -0.94
N LEU A 66 16.24 2.77 -2.16
CA LEU A 66 17.04 3.73 -2.94
C LEU A 66 17.18 5.08 -2.21
N LEU A 67 16.10 5.56 -1.57
CA LEU A 67 16.14 6.79 -0.77
C LEU A 67 16.97 6.62 0.51
N SER A 68 16.99 5.42 1.11
CA SER A 68 17.78 5.15 2.32
C SER A 68 19.30 5.31 2.13
N ILE A 69 19.77 5.27 0.88
CA ILE A 69 21.19 5.55 0.54
C ILE A 69 21.52 7.03 0.81
N PHE A 70 20.56 7.93 0.63
CA PHE A 70 20.76 9.37 0.79
C PHE A 70 20.42 9.89 2.19
N PHE A 71 19.55 9.19 2.92
CA PHE A 71 19.07 9.63 4.23
C PHE A 71 19.52 8.69 5.36
N PRO A 72 19.99 9.21 6.50
CA PRO A 72 20.45 8.41 7.65
C PRO A 72 19.24 7.90 8.47
N ILE A 73 18.40 7.07 7.85
CA ILE A 73 17.21 6.46 8.46
C ILE A 73 17.45 4.96 8.56
N THR A 74 17.04 4.34 9.67
CA THR A 74 17.15 2.89 9.86
C THR A 74 16.46 2.14 8.72
N LEU A 75 17.13 1.16 8.13
CA LEU A 75 16.62 0.37 7.00
C LEU A 75 15.22 -0.21 7.28
N LEU A 76 14.99 -0.69 8.51
CA LEU A 76 13.71 -1.25 8.94
C LEU A 76 12.55 -0.24 8.83
N SER A 77 12.72 0.95 9.41
CA SER A 77 11.70 2.01 9.35
C SER A 77 11.44 2.44 7.90
N THR A 78 12.49 2.54 7.10
CA THR A 78 12.39 2.94 5.69
C THR A 78 11.63 1.91 4.87
N ILE A 79 11.91 0.62 5.04
CA ILE A 79 11.18 -0.47 4.37
C ILE A 79 9.71 -0.49 4.82
N CYS A 80 9.44 -0.39 6.12
CA CYS A 80 8.07 -0.37 6.63
C CYS A 80 7.26 0.80 6.05
N LEU A 81 7.80 2.01 6.10
CA LEU A 81 7.15 3.21 5.55
C LEU A 81 6.99 3.10 4.03
N GLY A 82 8.01 2.64 3.32
CA GLY A 82 7.96 2.38 1.88
C GLY A 82 6.87 1.40 1.49
N ALA A 83 6.77 0.27 2.19
CA ALA A 83 5.73 -0.72 1.96
C ALA A 83 4.33 -0.16 2.27
N GLY A 84 4.18 0.59 3.36
CA GLY A 84 2.91 1.21 3.73
C GLY A 84 2.43 2.24 2.70
N ILE A 85 3.32 3.14 2.28
CA ILE A 85 3.02 4.11 1.21
C ILE A 85 2.74 3.38 -0.11
N GLY A 86 3.54 2.37 -0.44
CA GLY A 86 3.33 1.50 -1.60
C GLY A 86 1.98 0.78 -1.58
N LEU A 87 1.51 0.34 -0.42
CA LEU A 87 0.19 -0.26 -0.23
C LEU A 87 -0.94 0.75 -0.52
N LEU A 88 -0.82 2.01 -0.12
CA LEU A 88 -1.79 3.06 -0.49
C LEU A 88 -1.85 3.29 -1.99
N PHE A 89 -0.69 3.45 -2.64
CA PHE A 89 -0.64 3.65 -4.09
C PHE A 89 -1.14 2.41 -4.85
N GLY A 90 -0.78 1.20 -4.39
CA GLY A 90 -1.30 -0.05 -4.91
C GLY A 90 -2.82 -0.17 -4.77
N TYR A 91 -3.39 0.26 -3.64
CA TYR A 91 -4.83 0.35 -3.44
C TYR A 91 -5.50 1.35 -4.40
N PHE A 92 -4.95 2.56 -4.57
CA PHE A 92 -5.53 3.53 -5.50
C PHE A 92 -5.43 3.06 -6.95
N ALA A 93 -4.31 2.45 -7.33
CA ALA A 93 -4.17 1.83 -8.64
C ALA A 93 -5.20 0.71 -8.81
N TYR A 94 -5.33 -0.19 -7.82
CA TYR A 94 -6.36 -1.22 -7.81
C TYR A 94 -7.74 -0.61 -8.03
N GLU A 95 -8.11 0.42 -7.28
CA GLU A 95 -9.43 1.06 -7.37
C GLU A 95 -9.68 1.70 -8.75
N ILE A 96 -8.70 2.44 -9.29
CA ILE A 96 -8.84 3.10 -10.60
C ILE A 96 -8.95 2.05 -11.72
N TYR A 97 -8.09 1.03 -11.72
CA TYR A 97 -8.09 -0.02 -12.74
C TYR A 97 -9.29 -0.96 -12.63
N SER A 98 -9.79 -1.18 -11.41
CA SER A 98 -11.01 -1.92 -11.09
C SER A 98 -12.24 -1.25 -11.70
N ASN A 99 -12.31 0.09 -11.63
CA ASN A 99 -13.43 0.87 -12.13
C ASN A 99 -13.35 1.20 -13.62
N LYS A 100 -12.18 1.04 -14.24
CA LYS A 100 -12.03 1.22 -15.69
C LYS A 100 -12.74 0.06 -16.38
N GLU A 101 -13.82 0.34 -17.12
CA GLU A 101 -14.51 -0.67 -17.91
C GLU A 101 -13.52 -1.38 -18.83
N GLU A 102 -13.69 -2.70 -18.98
CA GLU A 102 -13.04 -3.46 -20.04
C GLU A 102 -13.56 -2.92 -21.39
N ASN A 103 -12.93 -1.85 -21.88
CA ASN A 103 -13.07 -1.40 -23.26
C ASN A 103 -12.38 -2.45 -24.15
N TYR A 104 -13.07 -3.56 -24.37
CA TYR A 104 -12.84 -4.38 -25.55
C TYR A 104 -13.69 -3.78 -26.66
N SER A 105 -13.03 -3.15 -27.64
CA SER A 105 -13.55 -3.14 -29.01
C SER A 105 -13.57 -4.55 -29.57
#